data_AF-X0TVX3-F1
#
_entry.id   AF-X0TVX3-F1
#
_cell.length_a   1.000
_cell.length_b   1.000
_cell.length_c   1.000
_cell.angle_alpha   90.00
_cell.angle_beta   90.00
_cell.angle_gamma   90.00
#
_symmetry.space_group_name_H-M   'P 1'
#
loop_
_entity.id
_entity.type
_entity.pdbx_description
1 polymer ?
#
loop_
_entity_poly.entity_id
_entity_poly.type
_entity_poly.pdbx_seq_one_letter_code
_entity_poly.pdbx_strand_id
1 'polypeptide(L)'
;MKGYYHLPGATASAIDKEGWFHTGDLGEMDEKGYVKITGRLKDVIVREGIEIYPTEVEDMLYKLPGVLEVQVFGFPHPEKGQEVAAWIKLQKGAGLSLDTLGKFTKEHVDKQRAPQYYKFVTEFP
;
A
#
# COMPACT_ATOMS: atom_id res chain seq x y z
N MET A 1 22.55 5.23 12.81
CA MET A 1 22.32 3.98 13.59
C MET A 1 23.65 3.26 13.76
N LYS A 2 23.98 2.66 14.92
CA LYS A 2 25.23 1.89 15.10
C LYS A 2 25.20 0.49 14.47
N GLY A 3 24.00 0.00 14.17
CA GLY A 3 23.73 -1.31 13.59
C GLY A 3 22.63 -2.03 14.35
N TYR A 4 22.20 -3.17 13.81
CA TYR A 4 21.30 -4.10 14.51
C TYR A 4 22.11 -4.97 15.49
N TYR A 5 21.60 -5.15 16.70
CA TYR A 5 22.29 -5.88 17.77
C TYR A 5 22.51 -7.35 17.38
N HIS A 6 23.77 -7.80 17.39
CA HIS A 6 24.21 -9.15 16.97
C HIS A 6 23.78 -9.57 15.55
N LEU A 7 23.49 -8.61 14.68
CA LEU A 7 23.05 -8.87 13.30
C LEU A 7 23.89 -8.09 12.29
N PRO A 8 25.17 -8.49 12.08
CA PRO A 8 26.07 -7.78 11.17
C PRO A 8 25.59 -7.83 9.71
N GLY A 9 24.99 -8.95 9.27
CA GLY A 9 24.43 -9.07 7.92
C GLY A 9 23.28 -8.09 7.67
N ALA A 10 22.30 -8.04 8.58
CA ALA A 10 21.19 -7.08 8.47
C ALA A 10 21.68 -5.62 8.54
N THR A 11 22.74 -5.36 9.30
CA THR A 11 23.37 -4.03 9.38
C THR A 11 23.98 -3.65 8.03
N ALA A 12 24.73 -4.56 7.42
CA ALA A 12 25.35 -4.33 6.10
C ALA A 12 24.31 -4.23 4.97
N SER A 13 23.13 -4.84 5.11
CA SER A 13 22.04 -4.67 4.15
C SER A 13 21.27 -3.36 4.33
N ALA A 14 21.26 -2.78 5.52
CA ALA A 14 20.51 -1.55 5.81
C ALA A 14 21.36 -0.28 5.74
N ILE A 15 22.70 -0.38 5.76
CA ILE A 15 23.62 0.74 5.63
C ILE A 15 24.52 0.48 4.42
N ASP A 16 24.48 1.36 3.43
CA ASP A 16 25.31 1.21 2.23
C ASP A 16 26.78 1.63 2.45
N LYS A 17 27.57 1.53 1.37
CA LYS A 17 29.00 1.86 1.36
C LYS A 17 29.28 3.34 1.58
N GLU A 18 28.29 4.20 1.35
CA GLU A 18 28.37 5.65 1.55
C GLU A 18 27.91 6.07 2.95
N GLY A 19 27.37 5.12 3.73
CA GLY A 19 26.92 5.32 5.10
C GLY A 19 25.45 5.72 5.22
N TRP A 20 24.67 5.68 4.13
CA TRP A 20 23.24 5.96 4.17
C TRP A 20 22.47 4.79 4.77
N PHE A 21 21.52 5.12 5.65
CA PHE A 21 20.61 4.15 6.23
C PHE A 21 19.35 4.04 5.38
N HIS A 22 19.09 2.86 4.82
CA HIS A 22 17.86 2.55 4.11
C HIS A 22 16.72 2.29 5.08
N THR A 23 15.84 3.28 5.26
CA THR A 23 14.67 3.20 6.16
C THR A 23 13.68 2.12 5.71
N GLY A 24 13.66 1.82 4.41
CA GLY A 24 12.65 0.97 3.77
C GLY A 24 11.34 1.70 3.50
N ASP A 25 11.26 2.99 3.80
CA ASP A 25 10.12 3.83 3.49
C ASP A 25 10.32 4.48 2.12
N LEU A 26 9.25 4.53 1.34
CA LEU A 26 9.21 5.26 0.07
C LEU A 26 8.80 6.70 0.37
N GLY A 27 9.36 7.64 -0.37
CA GLY A 27 8.99 9.03 -0.19
C GLY A 27 9.40 9.92 -1.35
N GLU A 28 8.78 11.09 -1.38
CA GLU A 28 9.07 12.18 -2.31
C GLU A 28 9.50 13.42 -1.51
N MET A 29 10.38 14.23 -2.09
CA MET A 29 10.82 15.50 -1.50
C MET A 29 10.42 16.63 -2.43
N ASP A 30 9.77 17.66 -1.89
CA ASP A 30 9.41 18.85 -2.65
C ASP A 30 10.59 19.82 -2.83
N GLU A 31 10.40 20.84 -3.66
CA GLU A 31 11.42 21.87 -3.93
C GLU A 31 11.86 22.68 -2.70
N LYS A 32 11.07 22.63 -1.61
CA LYS A 32 11.36 23.31 -0.34
C LYS A 32 12.04 22.38 0.67
N GLY A 33 12.28 21.13 0.31
CA GLY A 33 12.92 20.12 1.14
C GLY A 33 11.97 19.39 2.11
N TYR A 34 10.65 19.55 1.99
CA TYR A 34 9.71 18.76 2.76
C TYR A 34 9.60 17.35 2.19
N VAL A 35 9.67 16.35 3.06
CA VAL A 35 9.56 14.94 2.68
C VAL A 35 8.17 14.42 3.03
N LYS A 36 7.53 13.77 2.06
CA LYS A 36 6.30 13.00 2.26
C LYS A 36 6.61 11.52 2.13
N ILE A 37 6.22 10.73 3.12
CA ILE A 37 6.27 9.27 3.05
C ILE A 37 5.08 8.79 2.21
N THR A 38 5.35 8.00 1.19
CA THR A 38 4.37 7.52 0.20
C THR A 38 4.11 6.02 0.28
N GLY A 39 4.79 5.31 1.19
CA GLY A 39 4.55 3.89 1.45
C GLY A 39 5.78 3.20 2.02
N ARG A 40 5.78 1.86 2.00
CA ARG A 40 6.96 1.06 2.36
C ARG A 40 7.37 0.17 1.20
N LEU A 41 8.68 0.03 1.01
CA LEU A 41 9.25 -0.81 -0.04
C LEU A 41 8.81 -2.28 0.10
N LYS A 42 8.64 -2.77 1.32
CA LYS A 42 8.19 -4.15 1.59
C LYS A 42 6.71 -4.39 1.30
N ASP A 43 5.93 -3.33 1.21
CA ASP A 43 4.48 -3.42 1.00
C ASP A 43 4.13 -3.29 -0.49
N VAL A 44 5.11 -2.98 -1.35
CA VAL A 44 4.93 -2.96 -2.81
C VAL A 44 4.46 -4.33 -3.28
N ILE A 45 3.33 -4.35 -3.98
CA ILE A 45 2.74 -5.58 -4.52
C ILE A 45 3.20 -5.74 -5.96
N VAL A 46 3.68 -6.93 -6.33
CA VAL A 46 4.08 -7.25 -7.69
C VAL A 46 3.10 -8.26 -8.29
N ARG A 47 2.20 -7.77 -9.15
CA ARG A 47 1.22 -8.59 -9.88
C ARG A 47 1.58 -8.63 -11.35
N GLU A 48 1.89 -9.81 -11.87
CA GLU A 48 2.25 -10.01 -13.29
C GLU A 48 3.40 -9.09 -13.77
N GLY A 49 4.38 -8.84 -12.91
CA GLY A 49 5.54 -7.98 -13.19
C GLY A 49 5.25 -6.47 -13.09
N ILE A 50 4.06 -6.07 -12.66
CA ILE A 50 3.67 -4.68 -12.45
C ILE A 50 3.70 -4.37 -10.96
N GLU A 51 4.39 -3.29 -10.59
CA GLU A 51 4.38 -2.74 -9.24
C GLU A 51 3.08 -2.00 -8.96
N ILE A 52 2.50 -2.30 -7.81
CA ILE A 52 1.29 -1.67 -7.29
C ILE A 52 1.62 -1.17 -5.90
N TYR A 53 1.53 0.14 -5.72
CA TYR A 53 1.78 0.82 -4.46
C TYR A 53 0.46 0.88 -3.69
N PRO A 54 0.32 0.15 -2.57
CA PRO A 54 -0.96 0.08 -1.85
C PRO A 54 -1.50 1.47 -1.48
N THR A 55 -0.62 2.36 -1.03
CA THR A 55 -0.96 3.72 -0.62
C THR A 55 -1.62 4.53 -1.74
N GLU A 56 -1.22 4.35 -3.01
CA GLU A 56 -1.89 5.03 -4.14
C GLU A 56 -3.35 4.58 -4.29
N VAL A 57 -3.59 3.28 -4.13
CA VAL A 57 -4.94 2.70 -4.24
C VAL A 57 -5.79 3.07 -3.02
N GLU A 58 -5.19 3.08 -1.82
CA GLU A 58 -5.81 3.54 -0.58
C GLU A 58 -6.23 5.01 -0.68
N ASP A 59 -5.31 5.89 -1.08
CA ASP A 59 -5.57 7.33 -1.28
C ASP A 59 -6.70 7.57 -2.26
N MET A 60 -6.83 6.74 -3.30
CA MET A 60 -7.98 6.78 -4.19
C MET A 60 -9.27 6.35 -3.51
N LEU A 61 -9.28 5.22 -2.79
CA LEU A 61 -10.46 4.73 -2.08
C LEU A 61 -10.91 5.67 -0.96
N TYR A 62 -10.00 6.40 -0.32
CA TYR A 62 -10.31 7.44 0.66
C TYR A 62 -11.13 8.61 0.09
N LYS A 63 -11.13 8.80 -1.24
CA LYS A 63 -11.97 9.82 -1.89
C LYS A 63 -13.46 9.46 -1.93
N LEU A 64 -13.81 8.19 -1.68
CA LEU A 64 -15.21 7.77 -1.63
C LEU A 64 -15.88 8.21 -0.32
N PRO A 65 -17.02 8.92 -0.38
CA PRO A 65 -17.78 9.28 0.82
C PRO A 65 -18.18 8.04 1.63
N GLY A 66 -18.01 8.12 2.94
CA GLY A 66 -18.36 7.04 3.87
C GLY A 66 -17.25 6.02 4.12
N VAL A 67 -16.12 6.10 3.43
CA VAL A 67 -14.89 5.37 3.81
C VAL A 67 -14.28 6.03 5.05
N LEU A 68 -13.95 5.22 6.06
CA LEU A 68 -13.26 5.65 7.27
C LEU A 68 -11.78 5.28 7.24
N GLU A 69 -11.49 4.01 6.96
CA GLU A 69 -10.13 3.46 6.88
C GLU A 69 -10.08 2.41 5.75
N VAL A 70 -8.96 2.33 5.06
CA VAL A 70 -8.70 1.38 3.97
C VAL A 70 -7.34 0.73 4.21
N GLN A 71 -7.26 -0.57 3.94
CA GLN A 71 -6.00 -1.31 3.86
C GLN A 71 -5.98 -2.10 2.54
N VAL A 72 -5.00 -1.79 1.70
CA VAL A 72 -4.73 -2.51 0.45
C VAL A 72 -3.51 -3.39 0.66
N PHE A 73 -3.59 -4.65 0.25
CA PHE A 73 -2.50 -5.59 0.45
C PHE A 73 -2.46 -6.65 -0.64
N GLY A 74 -1.25 -7.15 -0.87
CA GLY A 74 -0.96 -8.24 -1.79
C GLY A 74 -1.00 -9.57 -1.07
N PHE A 75 -1.53 -10.60 -1.73
CA PHE A 75 -1.47 -11.99 -1.24
C PHE A 75 -1.03 -12.93 -2.37
N PRO A 76 -0.42 -14.09 -2.05
CA PRO A 76 0.08 -15.01 -3.08
C PRO A 76 -1.03 -15.46 -4.04
N HIS A 77 -0.72 -15.47 -5.34
CA HIS A 77 -1.63 -15.95 -6.39
C HIS A 77 -0.89 -16.90 -7.34
N PRO A 78 -1.44 -18.09 -7.64
CA PRO A 78 -0.72 -19.15 -8.37
C PRO A 78 -0.26 -18.72 -9.77
N GLU A 79 -1.05 -17.92 -10.46
CA GLU A 79 -0.76 -17.51 -11.85
C GLU A 79 -0.11 -16.13 -11.96
N LYS A 80 -0.32 -15.26 -10.95
CA LYS A 80 0.00 -13.83 -11.05
C LYS A 80 1.16 -13.40 -10.16
N GLY A 81 1.71 -14.33 -9.39
CA GLY A 81 2.64 -14.06 -8.29
C GLY A 81 1.90 -13.54 -7.06
N GLN A 82 1.31 -12.34 -7.18
CA GLN A 82 0.43 -11.76 -6.17
C GLN A 82 -0.88 -11.27 -6.77
N GLU A 83 -1.90 -11.19 -5.93
CA GLU A 83 -3.19 -10.56 -6.21
C GLU A 83 -3.50 -9.50 -5.15
N VAL A 84 -4.32 -8.52 -5.49
CA VAL A 84 -4.58 -7.34 -4.66
C VAL A 84 -5.99 -7.41 -4.06
N ALA A 85 -6.07 -7.20 -2.75
CA ALA A 85 -7.31 -7.01 -2.02
C ALA A 85 -7.35 -5.63 -1.35
N ALA A 86 -8.57 -5.13 -1.12
CA ALA A 86 -8.83 -3.94 -0.32
C ALA A 86 -9.84 -4.30 0.78
N TRP A 87 -9.47 -4.06 2.03
CA TRP A 87 -10.38 -4.11 3.15
C TRP A 87 -10.72 -2.70 3.59
N ILE A 88 -12.00 -2.46 3.86
CA ILE A 88 -12.55 -1.12 4.04
C ILE A 88 -13.37 -1.11 5.32
N LYS A 89 -13.08 -0.17 6.20
CA LYS A 89 -13.94 0.19 7.32
C LYS A 89 -14.73 1.41 6.93
N LEU A 90 -16.04 1.34 7.14
CA LEU A 90 -16.96 2.43 6.82
C LEU A 90 -17.20 3.33 8.03
N GLN A 91 -17.52 4.59 7.76
CA GLN A 91 -18.07 5.50 8.75
C GLN A 91 -19.41 4.95 9.26
N LYS A 92 -19.73 5.22 10.54
CA LYS A 92 -20.98 4.75 11.15
C LYS A 92 -22.18 5.29 10.36
N GLY A 93 -23.04 4.39 9.89
CA GLY A 93 -24.24 4.73 9.13
C GLY A 93 -24.01 4.98 7.63
N ALA A 94 -22.79 4.80 7.12
CA ALA A 94 -22.54 4.87 5.68
C ALA A 94 -23.15 3.65 4.94
N GLY A 95 -23.85 3.92 3.85
CA GLY A 95 -24.49 2.92 2.99
C GLY A 95 -23.68 2.57 1.74
N LEU A 96 -22.35 2.54 1.82
CA LEU A 96 -21.50 2.23 0.68
C LEU A 96 -21.60 0.74 0.33
N SER A 97 -21.69 0.41 -0.96
CA SER A 97 -21.79 -0.97 -1.44
C SER A 97 -20.50 -1.44 -2.13
N LEU A 98 -20.28 -2.75 -2.19
CA LEU A 98 -19.16 -3.32 -2.94
C LEU A 98 -19.26 -3.07 -4.45
N ASP A 99 -20.46 -2.96 -5.01
CA ASP A 99 -20.67 -2.61 -6.42
C ASP A 99 -20.22 -1.17 -6.70
N THR A 100 -20.55 -0.23 -5.80
CA THR A 100 -20.09 1.15 -5.87
C THR A 100 -18.57 1.24 -5.80
N LEU A 101 -17.94 0.51 -4.88
CA LEU A 101 -16.48 0.43 -4.79
C LEU A 101 -15.87 -0.12 -6.08
N GLY A 102 -16.37 -1.25 -6.58
CA GLY A 102 -15.84 -1.87 -7.79
C GLY A 102 -15.98 -0.97 -9.03
N LYS A 103 -17.08 -0.22 -9.16
CA LYS A 103 -17.27 0.77 -10.23
C LYS A 103 -16.30 1.93 -10.09
N PHE A 104 -16.23 2.53 -8.90
CA PHE A 104 -15.32 3.64 -8.63
C PHE A 104 -13.88 3.27 -8.93
N THR A 105 -13.38 2.12 -8.46
CA THR A 105 -12.02 1.67 -8.74
C THR A 105 -11.79 1.50 -10.24
N LYS A 106 -12.73 0.90 -10.99
CA LYS A 106 -12.57 0.70 -12.44
C LYS A 106 -12.49 2.00 -13.24
N GLU A 107 -13.14 3.06 -12.76
CA GLU A 107 -13.11 4.38 -13.41
C GLU A 107 -11.82 5.16 -13.11
N HIS A 108 -11.14 4.82 -12.02
CA HIS A 108 -10.12 5.66 -11.41
C HIS A 108 -8.74 5.00 -11.26
N VAL A 109 -8.66 3.68 -11.40
CA VAL A 109 -7.45 2.89 -11.25
C VAL A 109 -7.34 1.95 -12.45
N ASP A 110 -6.13 1.88 -13.03
CA ASP A 110 -5.86 0.95 -14.11
C ASP A 110 -6.25 -0.48 -13.72
N LYS A 111 -6.85 -1.21 -14.67
CA LYS A 111 -7.35 -2.58 -14.43
C LYS A 111 -6.28 -3.52 -13.84
N GLN A 112 -5.03 -3.33 -14.25
CA GLN A 112 -3.87 -4.10 -13.78
C GLN A 112 -3.38 -3.70 -12.39
N ARG A 113 -3.89 -2.60 -11.81
CA ARG A 113 -3.58 -2.13 -10.45
C ARG A 113 -4.77 -2.21 -9.50
N ALA A 114 -5.99 -2.25 -10.03
CA ALA A 114 -7.22 -2.35 -9.24
C ALA A 114 -7.29 -3.63 -8.39
N PRO A 115 -7.73 -3.54 -7.12
CA PRO A 115 -8.07 -4.71 -6.31
C PRO A 115 -9.19 -5.53 -6.96
N GLN A 116 -9.08 -6.85 -6.88
CA GLN A 116 -10.12 -7.78 -7.31
C GLN A 116 -11.06 -8.18 -6.16
N TYR A 117 -10.58 -8.07 -4.93
CA TYR A 117 -11.30 -8.49 -3.73
C TYR A 117 -11.54 -7.30 -2.82
N TYR A 118 -12.79 -7.12 -2.42
CA TYR A 118 -13.21 -6.06 -1.51
C TYR A 118 -13.95 -6.68 -0.33
N LYS A 119 -13.70 -6.18 0.87
CA LYS A 119 -14.42 -6.61 2.07
C LYS A 119 -14.63 -5.43 3.01
N PHE A 120 -15.85 -5.33 3.55
CA PHE A 120 -16.09 -4.44 4.68
C PHE A 120 -15.69 -5.11 6.00
N VAL A 121 -14.95 -4.37 6.82
CA VAL A 121 -14.48 -4.80 8.14
C VAL A 121 -14.90 -3.80 9.22
N THR A 122 -14.99 -4.27 10.46
CA THR A 122 -15.30 -3.43 11.62
C THR A 122 -14.04 -2.82 12.24
N GLU A 123 -12.90 -3.51 12.11
CA GLU A 123 -11.60 -3.11 12.64
C GLU A 123 -10.47 -3.73 11.80
N PHE A 124 -9.27 -3.18 11.97
CA PHE A 124 -8.02 -3.75 11.47
C PHE A 124 -7.20 -4.30 12.63
N PRO A 125 -6.35 -5.33 12.40
CA PRO A 125 -5.47 -5.88 13.42
C PRO A 125 -4.46 -4.88 14.00
#